data_AF-A0AAV6FLA9-F1
#
_entry.id   AF-A0AAV6FLA9-F1
#
_cell.length_a   1.000
_cell.length_b   1.000
_cell.length_c   1.000
_cell.angle_alpha   90.00
_cell.angle_beta   90.00
_cell.angle_gamma   90.00
#
_symmetry.space_group_name_H-M   'P 1'
#
loop_
_entity.id
_entity.type
_entity.pdbx_description
1 polymer ?
#
loop_
_entity_poly.entity_id
_entity_poly.type
_entity_poly.pdbx_seq_one_letter_code
_entity_poly.pdbx_strand_id
1 'polypeptide(L)'
;MRQIIIMALYNNPHSNSLAGEEDIRAELLKHLDSVATSDGCLLHWSQSSSERADSLAVETSSYVLLAVLTKPTLTAADLGYASRIVNWLGKQQNPYGGFSSTQDTVVALQALALYATKVFSPHGFNTVTVQSAGGDKHQFDVNQYNTLLYQDVPGKYSVEVTG
;
A
#
# COMPACT_ATOMS: atom_id res chain seq x y z
N MET A 1 -6.64 13.81 -13.79
CA MET A 1 -6.16 12.86 -12.75
C MET A 1 -5.68 13.57 -11.49
N ARG A 2 -4.72 14.52 -11.58
CA ARG A 2 -4.28 15.35 -10.43
C ARG A 2 -5.41 16.01 -9.63
N GLN A 3 -6.44 16.54 -10.31
CA GLN A 3 -7.62 17.15 -9.68
C GLN A 3 -8.54 16.15 -8.95
N ILE A 4 -8.64 14.91 -9.43
CA ILE A 4 -9.52 13.88 -8.83
C ILE A 4 -8.88 13.33 -7.55
N ILE A 5 -7.56 13.24 -7.55
CA ILE A 5 -6.74 12.84 -6.42
C ILE A 5 -6.65 13.95 -5.35
N ILE A 6 -6.54 15.22 -5.77
CA ILE A 6 -6.66 16.35 -4.85
C ILE A 6 -8.07 16.37 -4.23
N MET A 7 -9.14 16.09 -4.99
CA MET A 7 -10.50 15.94 -4.43
C MET A 7 -10.59 14.85 -3.36
N ALA A 8 -9.89 13.72 -3.50
CA ALA A 8 -9.83 12.67 -2.48
C ALA A 8 -9.12 13.10 -1.18
N LEU A 9 -8.32 14.18 -1.21
CA LEU A 9 -7.58 14.70 -0.06
C LEU A 9 -8.08 16.05 0.48
N TYR A 10 -8.78 16.85 -0.33
CA TYR A 10 -9.24 18.20 0.01
C TYR A 10 -10.74 18.30 0.36
N ASN A 11 -11.44 17.17 0.56
CA ASN A 11 -12.83 17.16 1.07
C ASN A 11 -12.89 17.52 2.58
N ASN A 12 -12.79 18.83 2.80
CA ASN A 12 -13.50 19.71 3.73
C ASN A 12 -14.16 19.06 4.99
N PRO A 13 -13.81 19.47 6.23
CA PRO A 13 -14.51 19.08 7.46
C PRO A 13 -15.94 19.67 7.60
N HIS A 14 -16.59 20.06 6.49
CA HIS A 14 -17.86 20.78 6.48
C HIS A 14 -18.96 20.20 5.56
N SER A 15 -18.77 19.05 4.88
CA SER A 15 -19.88 18.37 4.16
C SER A 15 -20.42 17.18 4.96
N ASN A 16 -21.65 17.33 5.45
CA ASN A 16 -22.27 16.42 6.42
C ASN A 16 -23.01 15.25 5.74
N SER A 17 -22.40 14.58 4.75
CA SER A 17 -23.00 13.40 4.10
C SER A 17 -21.94 12.33 3.76
N LEU A 18 -21.54 11.59 4.81
CA LEU A 18 -20.59 10.48 4.71
C LEU A 18 -20.99 9.43 3.65
N ALA A 19 -22.29 9.20 3.42
CA ALA A 19 -22.76 8.15 2.52
C ALA A 19 -22.43 8.41 1.03
N GLY A 20 -22.60 9.64 0.53
CA GLY A 20 -22.30 9.96 -0.87
C GLY A 20 -20.81 10.02 -1.18
N GLU A 21 -19.99 10.31 -0.16
CA GLU A 21 -18.53 10.40 -0.28
C GLU A 21 -17.87 9.01 -0.36
N GLU A 22 -18.42 8.01 0.33
CA GLU A 22 -17.99 6.61 0.22
C GLU A 22 -18.20 6.06 -1.20
N ASP A 23 -19.36 6.33 -1.80
CA ASP A 23 -19.73 5.81 -3.12
C ASP A 23 -18.81 6.37 -4.23
N ILE A 24 -18.54 7.68 -4.20
CA ILE A 24 -17.65 8.34 -5.16
C ILE A 24 -16.22 7.81 -5.03
N ARG A 25 -15.73 7.62 -3.80
CA ARG A 25 -14.41 7.05 -3.56
C ARG A 25 -14.34 5.60 -4.05
N ALA A 26 -15.36 4.79 -3.78
CA ALA A 26 -15.40 3.41 -4.22
C ALA A 26 -15.39 3.30 -5.75
N GLU A 27 -16.18 4.13 -6.44
CA GLU A 27 -16.19 4.20 -7.90
C GLU A 27 -14.82 4.65 -8.46
N LEU A 28 -14.21 5.66 -7.85
CA LEU A 28 -12.89 6.14 -8.22
C LEU A 28 -11.82 5.07 -8.07
N LEU A 29 -11.76 4.39 -6.91
CA LEU A 29 -10.80 3.31 -6.66
C LEU A 29 -11.00 2.16 -7.63
N LYS A 30 -12.25 1.83 -7.97
CA LYS A 30 -12.57 0.81 -8.99
C LYS A 30 -12.05 1.22 -10.37
N HIS A 31 -12.20 2.48 -10.75
CA HIS A 31 -11.66 2.97 -12.02
C HIS A 31 -10.13 2.94 -12.01
N LEU A 32 -9.49 3.38 -10.92
CA LEU A 32 -8.04 3.36 -10.77
C LEU A 32 -7.49 1.93 -10.85
N ASP A 33 -8.17 0.97 -10.23
CA ASP A 33 -7.79 -0.44 -10.32
C ASP A 33 -7.79 -0.97 -11.76
N SER A 34 -8.77 -0.53 -12.58
CA SER A 34 -8.85 -0.94 -14.00
C SER A 34 -7.71 -0.41 -14.88
N VAL A 35 -7.04 0.67 -14.45
CA VAL A 35 -5.90 1.28 -15.17
C VAL A 35 -4.57 1.06 -14.46
N ALA A 36 -4.55 0.21 -13.43
CA ALA A 36 -3.35 -0.07 -12.66
C ALA A 36 -2.41 -1.02 -13.40
N THR A 37 -1.11 -0.77 -13.29
CA THR A 37 -0.07 -1.69 -13.74
C THR A 37 0.33 -2.60 -12.58
N SER A 38 0.04 -3.89 -12.73
CA SER A 38 0.29 -4.92 -11.72
C SER A 38 1.39 -5.87 -12.19
N ASP A 39 2.53 -5.86 -11.50
CA ASP A 39 3.64 -6.80 -11.70
C ASP A 39 3.92 -7.55 -10.39
N GLY A 40 3.31 -8.73 -10.23
CA GLY A 40 3.38 -9.51 -9.00
C GLY A 40 2.99 -8.71 -7.76
N CYS A 41 3.97 -8.53 -6.84
CA CYS A 41 3.79 -7.78 -5.59
C CYS A 41 3.89 -6.26 -5.75
N LEU A 42 4.00 -5.74 -6.98
CA LEU A 42 4.12 -4.32 -7.28
C LEU A 42 2.84 -3.82 -7.94
N LEU A 43 2.32 -2.69 -7.44
CA LEU A 43 1.15 -2.04 -8.01
C LEU A 43 1.42 -0.54 -8.16
N HIS A 44 1.19 0.01 -9.36
CA HIS A 44 1.47 1.41 -9.65
C HIS A 44 0.65 1.95 -10.82
N TRP A 45 0.71 3.27 -11.01
CA TRP A 45 0.06 3.98 -12.11
C TRP A 45 1.08 4.80 -12.88
N SER A 46 1.23 4.56 -14.18
CA SER A 46 2.14 5.31 -15.05
C SER A 46 1.45 5.67 -16.37
N GLN A 47 1.81 6.81 -16.96
CA GLN A 47 1.21 7.31 -18.22
C GLN A 47 2.17 7.19 -19.43
N SER A 48 3.46 6.95 -19.21
CA SER A 48 4.48 6.71 -20.26
C SER A 48 5.81 6.25 -19.63
N SER A 49 6.84 5.95 -20.44
CA SER A 49 8.16 5.43 -20.03
C SER A 49 9.28 6.50 -20.00
N SER A 50 8.97 7.74 -19.63
CA SER A 50 9.93 8.85 -19.53
C SER A 50 10.24 9.18 -18.06
N GLU A 51 11.41 9.76 -17.74
CA GLU A 51 11.73 10.20 -16.36
C GLU A 51 10.68 11.17 -15.76
N ARG A 52 10.06 12.04 -16.57
CA ARG A 52 8.91 12.86 -16.10
C ARG A 52 7.69 12.01 -15.76
N ALA A 53 7.54 10.88 -16.44
CA ALA A 53 6.48 9.93 -16.17
C ALA A 53 6.74 9.15 -14.87
N ASP A 54 7.99 8.95 -14.47
CA ASP A 54 8.34 8.31 -13.19
C ASP A 54 7.94 9.18 -12.01
N SER A 55 8.23 10.49 -12.04
CA SER A 55 7.79 11.42 -11.00
C SER A 55 6.25 11.50 -10.90
N LEU A 56 5.57 11.55 -12.05
CA LEU A 56 4.10 11.52 -12.10
C LEU A 56 3.53 10.19 -11.60
N ALA A 57 4.23 9.08 -11.86
CA ALA A 57 3.84 7.76 -11.39
C ALA A 57 3.99 7.62 -9.88
N VAL A 58 5.07 8.14 -9.31
CA VAL A 58 5.27 8.22 -7.84
C VAL A 58 4.18 9.08 -7.22
N GLU A 59 3.93 10.27 -7.75
CA GLU A 59 2.89 11.18 -7.24
C GLU A 59 1.52 10.49 -7.28
N THR A 60 1.12 9.95 -8.43
CA THR A 60 -0.19 9.29 -8.61
C THR A 60 -0.34 8.09 -7.68
N SER A 61 0.65 7.21 -7.62
CA SER A 61 0.61 6.01 -6.79
C SER A 61 0.56 6.34 -5.30
N SER A 62 1.30 7.37 -4.87
CA SER A 62 1.28 7.85 -3.47
C SER A 62 -0.09 8.39 -3.07
N TYR A 63 -0.76 9.07 -4.00
CA TYR A 63 -2.10 9.56 -3.77
C TYR A 63 -3.17 8.47 -3.72
N VAL A 64 -3.08 7.44 -4.58
CA VAL A 64 -3.96 6.27 -4.47
C VAL A 64 -3.75 5.57 -3.13
N LEU A 65 -2.50 5.43 -2.69
CA LEU A 65 -2.17 4.88 -1.38
C LEU A 65 -2.85 5.66 -0.24
N LEU A 66 -2.78 6.99 -0.26
CA LEU A 66 -3.48 7.82 0.72
C LEU A 66 -5.00 7.59 0.69
N ALA A 67 -5.63 7.56 -0.49
CA ALA A 67 -7.07 7.37 -0.63
C ALA A 67 -7.55 6.02 -0.08
N VAL A 68 -6.73 4.97 -0.22
CA VAL A 68 -7.00 3.66 0.38
C VAL A 68 -6.87 3.72 1.91
N LEU A 69 -5.83 4.39 2.43
CA LEU A 69 -5.52 4.43 3.87
C LEU A 69 -6.43 5.35 4.70
N THR A 70 -7.16 6.26 4.05
CA THR A 70 -8.12 7.18 4.69
C THR A 70 -9.56 6.66 4.67
N LYS A 71 -9.78 5.40 4.27
CA LYS A 71 -11.08 4.74 4.45
C LYS A 71 -11.46 4.69 5.94
N PRO A 72 -12.74 4.93 6.31
CA PRO A 72 -13.19 4.88 7.70
C PRO A 72 -12.96 3.52 8.36
N THR A 73 -13.04 2.45 7.56
CA THR A 73 -12.78 1.07 7.99
C THR A 73 -11.80 0.45 7.00
N LEU A 74 -10.65 0.02 7.50
CA LEU A 74 -9.63 -0.67 6.71
C LEU A 74 -9.77 -2.17 6.90
N THR A 75 -9.87 -2.89 5.78
CA THR A 75 -9.88 -4.36 5.78
C THR A 75 -8.48 -4.91 5.54
N ALA A 76 -8.26 -6.20 5.82
CA ALA A 76 -7.01 -6.88 5.47
C ALA A 76 -6.74 -6.85 3.95
N ALA A 77 -7.78 -6.86 3.12
CA ALA A 77 -7.66 -6.73 1.67
C ALA A 77 -7.16 -5.33 1.26
N ASP A 78 -7.65 -4.27 1.92
CA ASP A 78 -7.17 -2.90 1.69
C ASP A 78 -5.70 -2.73 2.07
N LEU A 79 -5.28 -3.31 3.21
CA LEU A 79 -3.87 -3.29 3.63
C LEU A 79 -2.99 -4.12 2.69
N GLY A 80 -3.48 -5.28 2.23
CA GLY A 80 -2.82 -6.07 1.20
C GLY A 80 -2.63 -5.29 -0.10
N TYR A 81 -3.67 -4.59 -0.56
CA TYR A 81 -3.61 -3.70 -1.72
C TYR A 81 -2.59 -2.57 -1.53
N ALA A 82 -2.67 -1.86 -0.39
CA ALA A 82 -1.76 -0.78 -0.04
C ALA A 82 -0.29 -1.25 0.02
N SER A 83 -0.03 -2.44 0.57
CA SER A 83 1.32 -3.00 0.66
C SER A 83 1.99 -3.17 -0.70
N ARG A 84 1.23 -3.50 -1.75
CA ARG A 84 1.74 -3.65 -3.12
C ARG A 84 2.16 -2.31 -3.71
N ILE A 85 1.47 -1.22 -3.36
CA ILE A 85 1.84 0.13 -3.75
C ILE A 85 3.10 0.58 -3.01
N VAL A 86 3.18 0.30 -1.71
CA VAL A 86 4.36 0.59 -0.87
C VAL A 86 5.61 -0.12 -1.39
N ASN A 87 5.49 -1.41 -1.76
CA ASN A 87 6.59 -2.17 -2.34
C ASN A 87 7.12 -1.54 -3.63
N TRP A 88 6.23 -1.02 -4.48
CA TRP A 88 6.64 -0.34 -5.70
C TRP A 88 7.30 1.01 -5.38
N LEU A 89 6.73 1.83 -4.49
CA LEU A 89 7.33 3.10 -4.06
C LEU A 89 8.72 2.92 -3.46
N GLY A 90 8.95 1.86 -2.68
CA GLY A 90 10.27 1.53 -2.15
C GLY A 90 11.32 1.31 -3.24
N LYS A 91 10.93 0.82 -4.43
CA LYS A 91 11.84 0.66 -5.57
C LYS A 91 12.13 1.96 -6.31
N GLN A 92 11.30 2.99 -6.15
CA GLN A 92 11.49 4.30 -6.79
C GLN A 92 12.36 5.24 -5.94
N GLN A 93 12.75 4.84 -4.73
CA GLN A 93 13.66 5.62 -3.90
C GLN A 93 15.06 5.65 -4.53
N ASN A 94 15.63 6.85 -4.61
CA ASN A 94 17.01 7.05 -5.04
C ASN A 94 17.99 6.68 -3.91
N PRO A 95 19.30 6.55 -4.20
CA PRO A 95 20.31 6.17 -3.20
C PRO A 95 20.44 7.13 -2.00
N TYR A 96 19.87 8.34 -2.08
CA TYR A 96 19.88 9.35 -1.04
C TYR A 96 18.56 9.38 -0.23
N GLY A 97 17.63 8.46 -0.50
CA GLY A 97 16.35 8.33 0.22
C GLY A 97 15.23 9.26 -0.28
N GLY A 98 15.43 9.96 -1.39
CA GLY A 98 14.40 10.80 -2.04
C GLY A 98 13.80 10.17 -3.30
N PHE A 99 12.89 10.89 -3.96
CA PHE A 99 12.36 10.54 -5.27
C PHE A 99 12.86 11.54 -6.34
N SER A 100 12.39 11.42 -7.58
CA SER A 100 12.89 12.18 -8.73
C SER A 100 12.60 13.69 -8.66
N SER A 101 11.62 14.13 -7.87
CA SER A 101 11.23 15.54 -7.70
C SER A 101 11.04 15.91 -6.22
N THR A 102 10.71 17.16 -5.93
CA THR A 102 10.36 17.60 -4.56
C THR A 102 8.92 17.22 -4.21
N GLN A 103 8.00 17.35 -5.17
CA GLN A 103 6.57 17.16 -4.92
C GLN A 103 6.19 15.69 -4.72
N ASP A 104 6.75 14.80 -5.53
CA ASP A 104 6.58 13.35 -5.40
C ASP A 104 7.21 12.84 -4.10
N THR A 105 8.35 13.39 -3.68
CA THR A 105 8.98 13.07 -2.40
C THR A 105 8.08 13.43 -1.22
N VAL A 106 7.47 14.63 -1.20
CA VAL A 106 6.58 15.03 -0.10
C VAL A 106 5.36 14.11 0.01
N VAL A 107 4.68 13.85 -1.10
CA VAL A 107 3.45 13.03 -1.09
C VAL A 107 3.76 11.57 -0.82
N ALA A 108 4.85 11.02 -1.38
CA ALA A 108 5.27 9.65 -1.12
C ALA A 108 5.65 9.44 0.35
N LEU A 109 6.43 10.35 0.94
CA LEU A 109 6.77 10.26 2.37
C LEU A 109 5.53 10.37 3.26
N GLN A 110 4.59 11.25 2.93
CA GLN A 110 3.32 11.36 3.66
C GLN A 110 2.52 10.04 3.59
N ALA A 111 2.42 9.44 2.40
CA ALA A 111 1.69 8.20 2.20
C ALA A 111 2.35 7.00 2.91
N LEU A 112 3.67 6.90 2.82
CA LEU A 112 4.47 5.86 3.50
C LEU A 112 4.40 6.00 5.02
N ALA A 113 4.46 7.23 5.54
CA ALA A 113 4.30 7.49 6.97
C ALA A 113 2.90 7.09 7.46
N LEU A 114 1.84 7.49 6.74
CA LEU A 114 0.48 7.07 7.08
C LEU A 114 0.35 5.55 7.05
N TYR A 115 0.88 4.88 6.02
CA TYR A 115 0.89 3.42 5.94
C TYR A 115 1.56 2.80 7.16
N ALA A 116 2.75 3.28 7.53
CA ALA A 116 3.49 2.80 8.70
C ALA A 116 2.65 2.91 9.98
N THR A 117 1.91 4.00 10.17
CA THR A 117 1.01 4.12 11.35
C THR A 117 -0.16 3.13 11.36
N LYS A 118 -0.56 2.60 10.20
CA LYS A 118 -1.64 1.61 10.09
C LYS A 118 -1.18 0.17 10.30
N VAL A 119 0.08 -0.14 9.97
CA VAL A 119 0.62 -1.52 10.05
C VAL A 119 1.55 -1.73 11.24
N PHE A 120 2.11 -0.67 11.82
CA PHE A 120 3.00 -0.76 12.96
C PHE A 120 2.20 -1.00 14.25
N SER A 121 2.60 -2.03 15.00
CA SER A 121 2.13 -2.29 16.36
C SER A 121 3.33 -2.34 17.32
N PRO A 122 3.39 -1.50 18.37
CA PRO A 122 4.52 -1.45 19.31
C PRO A 122 4.80 -2.77 20.05
N HIS A 123 3.77 -3.62 20.16
CA HIS A 123 3.85 -4.94 20.78
C HIS A 123 3.38 -6.04 19.83
N GLY A 124 3.48 -5.79 18.51
CA GLY A 124 3.05 -6.74 17.50
C GLY A 124 3.82 -8.06 17.61
N PHE A 125 3.07 -9.15 17.76
CA PHE A 125 3.56 -10.51 17.73
C PHE A 125 2.62 -11.31 16.82
N ASN A 126 3.12 -11.69 15.65
CA ASN A 126 2.36 -12.45 14.66
C ASN A 126 2.98 -13.84 14.53
N THR A 127 2.20 -14.88 14.79
CA THR A 127 2.58 -16.24 14.47
C THR A 127 2.03 -16.59 13.09
N VAL A 128 2.93 -16.87 12.15
CA VAL A 128 2.61 -17.36 10.81
C VAL A 128 2.78 -18.87 10.80
N THR A 129 1.69 -19.59 10.57
CA THR A 129 1.68 -21.04 10.38
C THR A 129 1.60 -21.35 8.89
N VAL A 130 2.54 -22.15 8.40
CA VAL A 130 2.62 -22.63 7.02
C VAL A 130 2.44 -24.15 7.04
N GLN A 131 1.39 -24.67 6.38
CA GLN A 131 1.07 -26.11 6.41
C GLN A 131 1.06 -26.72 5.01
N SER A 132 1.75 -27.85 4.85
CA SER A 132 1.81 -28.62 3.61
C SER A 132 0.59 -29.53 3.50
N ALA A 133 0.17 -29.82 2.28
CA ALA A 133 -0.85 -30.84 2.02
C ALA A 133 -0.43 -32.24 2.53
N GLY A 134 0.87 -32.48 2.72
CA GLY A 134 1.43 -33.71 3.29
C GLY A 134 1.45 -33.78 4.83
N GLY A 135 1.04 -32.71 5.53
CA GLY A 135 0.99 -32.66 7.00
C GLY A 135 2.16 -31.93 7.67
N ASP A 136 3.22 -31.60 6.94
CA ASP A 136 4.34 -30.80 7.47
C ASP A 136 3.86 -29.39 7.85
N LYS A 137 4.20 -28.94 9.06
CA LYS A 137 3.85 -27.62 9.58
C LYS A 137 5.11 -26.85 9.97
N HIS A 138 5.25 -25.65 9.45
CA HIS A 138 6.28 -24.68 9.83
C HIS A 138 5.62 -23.49 10.52
N GLN A 139 6.27 -22.97 11.56
CA GLN A 139 5.77 -21.83 12.31
C GLN A 139 6.85 -20.76 12.39
N PHE A 140 6.46 -19.52 12.09
CA PHE A 140 7.32 -18.34 12.15
C PHE A 140 6.71 -17.33 13.09
N ASP A 141 7.43 -16.98 14.14
CA ASP A 141 7.01 -15.93 15.05
C ASP A 141 7.66 -14.61 14.62
N VAL A 142 6.85 -13.67 14.14
CA VAL A 142 7.27 -12.34 13.69
C VAL A 142 6.97 -11.33 14.79
N ASN A 143 8.02 -10.69 15.30
CA ASN A 143 7.99 -9.69 16.35
C ASN A 143 8.88 -8.49 15.98
N GLN A 144 8.94 -7.49 16.85
CA GLN A 144 9.73 -6.27 16.63
C GLN A 144 11.23 -6.52 16.37
N TYR A 145 11.79 -7.65 16.83
CA TYR A 145 13.21 -7.97 16.67
C TYR A 145 13.54 -8.63 15.33
N ASN A 146 12.56 -9.23 14.64
CA ASN A 146 12.78 -9.93 13.37
C ASN A 146 11.86 -9.45 12.23
N THR A 147 11.24 -8.29 12.38
CA THR A 147 10.37 -7.69 11.36
C THR A 147 11.07 -7.41 10.02
N LEU A 148 12.40 -7.28 10.02
CA LEU A 148 13.22 -7.06 8.82
C LEU A 148 13.84 -8.34 8.25
N LEU A 149 13.66 -9.49 8.93
CA LEU A 149 14.26 -10.76 8.53
C LEU A 149 13.38 -11.44 7.48
N TYR A 150 13.92 -11.62 6.28
CA TYR A 150 13.29 -12.45 5.25
C TYR A 150 13.39 -13.94 5.65
N GLN A 151 12.27 -14.65 5.59
CA GLN A 151 12.15 -16.07 5.97
C GLN A 151 11.37 -16.81 4.88
N ASP A 152 11.96 -17.86 4.31
CA ASP A 152 11.37 -18.65 3.23
C ASP A 152 11.33 -20.16 3.54
N VAL A 153 10.36 -20.84 2.93
CA VAL A 153 10.22 -22.31 3.00
C VAL A 153 9.94 -22.87 1.61
N PRO A 154 10.76 -23.81 1.11
CA PRO A 154 10.57 -24.40 -0.21
C PRO A 154 9.43 -25.44 -0.23
N GLY A 155 8.39 -25.23 -1.04
CA GLY A 155 7.29 -26.20 -1.21
C GLY A 155 5.91 -25.58 -1.50
N LYS A 156 4.86 -26.42 -1.56
CA LYS A 156 3.46 -25.97 -1.71
C LYS A 156 2.77 -26.00 -0.35
N TYR A 157 2.28 -24.86 0.11
CA TYR A 157 1.73 -24.71 1.45
C TYR A 157 0.48 -23.82 1.49
N SER A 158 -0.37 -24.00 2.50
CA SER A 158 -1.36 -23.02 2.95
C SER A 158 -0.78 -22.18 4.08
N VAL A 159 -1.15 -20.90 4.15
CA VAL A 159 -0.61 -19.95 5.14
C VAL A 159 -1.73 -19.38 5.99
N GLU A 160 -1.54 -19.41 7.31
CA GLU A 160 -2.43 -18.79 8.30
C GLU A 160 -1.61 -17.87 9.20
N VAL A 161 -2.18 -16.73 9.61
CA VAL A 161 -1.52 -15.75 10.49
C VAL A 161 -2.42 -15.48 11.69
N THR A 162 -1.85 -15.52 12.90
CA THR A 162 -2.54 -15.24 14.15
C THR A 162 -1.72 -14.29 15.02
N GLY A 163 -2.33 -13.21 15.53
CA GLY A 163 -1.66 -12.18 16.34
C GLY A 163 -2.52 -10.95 16.54
#